data_AF-A0A955FGZ7-F1
#
_entry.id   AF-A0A955FGZ7-F1
#
_cell.length_a   1.000
_cell.length_b   1.000
_cell.length_c   1.000
_cell.angle_alpha   90.00
_cell.angle_beta   90.00
_cell.angle_gamma   90.00
#
_symmetry.space_group_name_H-M   'P 1'
#
loop_
_entity.id
_entity.type
_entity.pdbx_description
1 polymer ?
#
loop_
_entity_poly.entity_id
_entity_poly.type
_entity_poly.pdbx_seq_one_letter_code
_entity_poly.pdbx_strand_id
1 'polypeptide(L)'
;MNFETKWIGSILDSEEYAFFEEYLNADVYDCLESKINDWGQVTMWEACRDYAIGDYVLYNGSVYKFIGVDSTNVPFNDLINWELAKRFVDDNLNKLWERHLLSVLATKIYIAAIPAATYQVSAVGATALTDTNDGLRGVTKSEISLLMDSWGQRLFNKVQHMKNYINKNIDTLPCFDYLTGCGNSGIRNEKKGSTKIYFL
;
A
#
# COMPACT_ATOMS: atom_id res chain seq x y z
N MET A 1 10.05 11.05 13.36
CA MET A 1 10.82 10.35 12.32
C MET A 1 10.28 10.86 10.99
N ASN A 2 10.92 11.85 10.37
CA ASN A 2 10.46 12.44 9.11
C ASN A 2 11.04 11.62 7.96
N PHE A 3 10.24 10.73 7.39
CA PHE A 3 10.60 10.09 6.12
C PHE A 3 10.53 11.15 5.02
N GLU A 4 11.63 11.33 4.28
CA GLU A 4 11.63 12.23 3.12
C GLU A 4 10.66 11.68 2.06
N THR A 5 9.50 12.33 1.92
CA THR A 5 8.43 11.94 0.99
C THR A 5 8.85 11.96 -0.48
N LYS A 6 9.98 12.60 -0.81
CA LYS A 6 10.53 12.68 -2.17
C LYS A 6 10.85 11.33 -2.80
N TRP A 7 11.23 10.33 -1.99
CA TRP A 7 11.52 8.97 -2.48
C TRP A 7 10.28 8.08 -2.51
N ILE A 8 9.26 8.41 -1.72
CA ILE A 8 8.07 7.57 -1.58
C ILE A 8 7.24 7.62 -2.87
N GLY A 9 7.12 8.77 -3.54
CA GLY A 9 6.32 8.89 -4.76
C GLY A 9 6.82 8.02 -5.93
N SER A 10 8.12 8.08 -6.26
CA SER A 10 8.67 7.27 -7.35
C SER A 10 8.72 5.77 -7.03
N ILE A 11 8.90 5.42 -5.75
CA ILE A 11 8.83 4.04 -5.27
C ILE A 11 7.37 3.55 -5.30
N LEU A 12 6.40 4.40 -4.97
CA LEU A 12 4.98 4.03 -4.90
C LEU A 12 4.47 3.55 -6.27
N ASP A 13 4.64 4.36 -7.31
CA ASP A 13 4.12 4.05 -8.65
C ASP A 13 4.81 2.80 -9.24
N SER A 14 6.12 2.66 -9.03
CA SER A 14 6.89 1.51 -9.52
C SER A 14 6.57 0.21 -8.78
N GLU A 15 6.41 0.26 -7.45
CA GLU A 15 6.10 -0.93 -6.64
C GLU A 15 4.64 -1.37 -6.80
N GLU A 16 3.71 -0.42 -6.97
CA GLU A 16 2.31 -0.70 -7.28
C GLU A 16 2.21 -1.40 -8.64
N TYR A 17 2.73 -0.79 -9.71
CA TYR A 17 2.72 -1.39 -11.04
C TYR A 17 3.41 -2.77 -11.07
N ALA A 18 4.59 -2.88 -10.45
CA ALA A 18 5.29 -4.16 -10.35
C ALA A 18 4.49 -5.24 -9.61
N PHE A 19 3.70 -4.86 -8.60
CA PHE A 19 2.82 -5.81 -7.89
C PHE A 19 1.72 -6.34 -8.81
N PHE A 20 1.10 -5.46 -9.61
CA PHE A 20 0.07 -5.86 -10.55
C PHE A 20 0.62 -6.75 -11.66
N GLU A 21 1.79 -6.45 -12.22
CA GLU A 21 2.45 -7.32 -13.20
C GLU A 21 2.79 -8.71 -12.63
N GLU A 22 3.26 -8.76 -11.39
CA GLU A 22 3.73 -9.99 -10.76
C GLU A 22 2.56 -10.89 -10.31
N TYR A 23 1.53 -10.31 -9.71
CA TYR A 23 0.49 -11.08 -9.03
C TYR A 23 -0.90 -10.93 -9.63
N LEU A 24 -1.20 -9.84 -10.36
CA LEU A 24 -2.55 -9.49 -10.76
C LEU A 24 -2.82 -9.18 -12.25
N ASN A 25 -1.94 -9.42 -13.22
CA ASN A 25 -2.19 -9.02 -14.63
C ASN A 25 -2.42 -7.49 -14.84
N ALA A 26 -1.86 -6.94 -15.90
CA ALA A 26 -1.97 -5.51 -16.21
C ALA A 26 -3.43 -5.10 -16.48
N ASP A 27 -4.22 -5.95 -17.13
CA ASP A 27 -5.62 -5.67 -17.45
C ASP A 27 -6.49 -5.40 -16.20
N VAL A 28 -6.14 -6.01 -15.06
CA VAL A 28 -6.84 -5.78 -13.79
C VAL A 28 -6.51 -4.39 -13.26
N TYR A 29 -5.26 -3.94 -13.41
CA TYR A 29 -4.84 -2.60 -13.00
C TYR A 29 -5.60 -1.53 -13.78
N ASP A 30 -5.58 -1.62 -15.12
CA ASP A 30 -6.28 -0.68 -16.00
C ASP A 30 -7.79 -0.63 -15.69
N CYS A 31 -8.38 -1.79 -15.41
CA CYS A 31 -9.78 -1.85 -15.01
C CYS A 31 -10.02 -1.21 -13.64
N LEU A 32 -9.18 -1.45 -12.64
CA LEU A 32 -9.29 -0.80 -11.33
C LEU A 32 -9.17 0.72 -11.45
N GLU A 33 -8.23 1.22 -12.26
CA GLU A 33 -8.10 2.65 -12.54
C GLU A 33 -9.38 3.24 -13.12
N SER A 34 -10.02 2.55 -14.05
CA SER A 34 -11.31 2.98 -14.62
C SER A 34 -12.47 3.04 -13.61
N LYS A 35 -12.31 2.42 -12.43
CA LYS A 35 -13.31 2.38 -11.36
C LYS A 35 -12.97 3.30 -10.19
N ILE A 36 -11.88 4.06 -10.26
CA ILE A 36 -11.52 5.04 -9.24
C ILE A 36 -12.62 6.09 -9.13
N ASN A 37 -12.96 6.45 -7.90
CA ASN A 37 -13.92 7.51 -7.62
C ASN A 37 -13.25 8.86 -7.84
N ASP A 38 -13.90 9.73 -8.62
CA ASP A 38 -13.44 11.11 -8.79
C ASP A 38 -13.82 11.93 -7.56
N TRP A 39 -12.82 12.22 -6.71
CA TRP A 39 -12.98 13.05 -5.53
C TRP A 39 -12.96 14.56 -5.83
N GLY A 40 -12.74 14.93 -7.10
CA GLY A 40 -12.60 16.33 -7.51
C GLY A 40 -11.44 17.02 -6.77
N GLN A 41 -11.71 18.21 -6.24
CA GLN A 41 -10.71 18.98 -5.51
C GLN A 41 -10.58 18.49 -4.06
N VAL A 42 -9.45 17.89 -3.73
CA VAL A 42 -9.09 17.52 -2.34
C VAL A 42 -8.17 18.58 -1.76
N THR A 43 -8.50 19.12 -0.58
CA THR A 43 -7.65 20.12 0.11
C THR A 43 -7.10 19.58 1.43
N MET A 44 -5.99 20.12 1.94
CA MET A 44 -5.49 19.70 3.26
C MET A 44 -6.50 20.12 4.34
N TRP A 45 -6.74 19.25 5.33
CA TRP A 45 -7.60 19.60 6.46
C TRP A 45 -6.94 20.66 7.36
N GLU A 46 -7.75 21.60 7.84
CA GLU A 46 -7.36 22.73 8.68
C GLU A 46 -8.39 22.93 9.81
N ALA A 47 -7.90 23.15 11.04
CA ALA A 47 -8.69 23.13 12.29
C ALA A 47 -9.66 24.31 12.51
N CYS A 48 -9.75 25.26 11.58
CA CYS A 48 -10.60 26.45 11.70
C CYS A 48 -11.27 26.82 10.37
N ARG A 49 -11.45 25.83 9.50
CA ARG A 49 -12.09 26.01 8.20
C ARG A 49 -13.47 25.36 8.22
N ASP A 50 -14.44 26.08 7.68
CA ASP A 50 -15.78 25.55 7.44
C ASP A 50 -15.76 24.74 6.14
N TYR A 51 -16.31 23.53 6.20
CA TYR A 51 -16.45 22.63 5.05
C TYR A 51 -17.92 22.42 4.73
N ALA A 52 -18.25 22.35 3.46
CA ALA A 52 -19.57 22.00 2.98
C ALA A 52 -19.73 20.47 2.92
N ILE A 53 -20.95 19.98 3.13
CA ILE A 53 -21.26 18.55 2.97
C ILE A 53 -20.87 18.13 1.55
N GLY A 54 -20.04 17.09 1.44
CA GLY A 54 -19.47 16.61 0.19
C GLY A 54 -18.02 17.04 -0.06
N ASP A 55 -17.48 17.97 0.71
CA ASP A 55 -16.07 18.38 0.57
C ASP A 55 -15.12 17.24 0.94
N TYR A 56 -14.03 17.13 0.18
CA TYR A 56 -12.97 16.15 0.42
C TYR A 56 -11.73 16.81 1.00
N VAL A 57 -11.19 16.21 2.07
CA VAL A 57 -9.99 16.69 2.74
C VAL A 57 -8.94 15.60 2.89
N LEU A 58 -7.67 15.98 2.78
CA LEU A 58 -6.52 15.13 3.09
C LEU A 58 -6.11 15.35 4.56
N TYR A 59 -6.04 14.26 5.32
CA TYR A 59 -5.54 14.26 6.69
C TYR A 59 -4.77 12.98 6.98
N ASN A 60 -3.53 13.08 7.49
CA ASN A 60 -2.65 11.95 7.78
C ASN A 60 -2.51 10.93 6.64
N GLY A 61 -2.47 11.40 5.39
CA GLY A 61 -2.32 10.55 4.20
C GLY A 61 -3.58 9.79 3.79
N SER A 62 -4.72 10.06 4.41
CA SER A 62 -6.03 9.52 4.03
C SER A 62 -6.98 10.63 3.61
N VAL A 63 -7.86 10.33 2.66
CA VAL A 63 -8.88 11.28 2.19
C VAL A 63 -10.18 11.02 2.94
N TYR A 64 -10.77 12.07 3.47
CA TYR A 64 -12.04 12.05 4.18
C TYR A 64 -13.05 12.92 3.45
N LYS A 65 -14.31 12.53 3.50
CA LYS A 65 -15.43 13.32 3.00
C LYS A 65 -16.22 13.87 4.17
N PHE A 66 -16.51 15.16 4.14
CA PHE A 66 -17.38 15.79 5.11
C PHE A 66 -18.84 15.41 4.85
N ILE A 67 -19.50 14.84 5.85
CA ILE A 67 -20.92 14.43 5.82
C ILE A 67 -21.75 15.08 6.93
N GLY A 68 -21.08 15.86 7.78
CA GLY A 68 -21.62 16.38 9.02
C GLY A 68 -22.12 17.81 8.96
N VAL A 69 -22.31 18.36 10.15
CA VAL A 69 -22.68 19.77 10.38
C VAL A 69 -21.61 20.53 11.15
N ASP A 70 -20.67 19.83 11.79
CA ASP A 70 -19.57 20.41 12.55
C ASP A 70 -18.23 19.91 12.02
N SER A 71 -17.42 20.82 11.49
CA SER A 71 -16.12 20.52 10.90
C SER A 71 -14.93 20.87 11.80
N THR A 72 -15.18 21.25 13.06
CA THR A 72 -14.12 21.65 14.01
C THR A 72 -13.28 20.47 14.50
N ASN A 73 -13.87 19.26 14.51
CA ASN A 73 -13.16 18.06 14.91
C ASN A 73 -12.30 17.50 13.79
N VAL A 74 -11.18 16.87 14.19
CA VAL A 74 -10.27 16.18 13.26
C VAL A 74 -10.99 15.00 12.59
N PRO A 75 -10.83 14.80 11.26
CA PRO A 75 -11.57 13.77 10.52
C PRO A 75 -11.40 12.34 11.04
N PHE A 76 -10.22 12.00 11.54
CA PHE A 76 -9.92 10.65 12.01
C PHE A 76 -10.68 10.27 13.30
N ASN A 77 -10.98 11.24 14.18
CA ASN A 77 -11.64 10.96 15.47
C ASN A 77 -13.15 11.22 15.44
N ASP A 78 -13.67 11.77 14.36
CA ASP A 78 -15.08 12.16 14.23
C ASP A 78 -15.76 11.43 13.07
N LEU A 79 -16.16 10.20 13.36
CA LEU A 79 -16.89 9.34 12.42
C LEU A 79 -18.36 9.76 12.23
N ILE A 80 -18.83 10.81 12.92
CA ILE A 80 -20.18 11.36 12.78
C ILE A 80 -20.18 12.38 11.65
N ASN A 81 -19.17 13.26 11.61
CA ASN A 81 -19.09 14.34 10.63
C ASN A 81 -18.17 14.01 9.45
N TRP A 82 -17.30 13.01 9.58
CA TRP A 82 -16.36 12.61 8.54
C TRP A 82 -16.46 11.12 8.22
N GLU A 83 -16.53 10.80 6.93
CA GLU A 83 -16.39 9.43 6.43
C GLU A 83 -15.07 9.27 5.67
N LEU A 84 -14.45 8.08 5.76
CA LEU A 84 -13.30 7.77 4.92
C LEU A 84 -13.76 7.70 3.46
N ALA A 85 -13.08 8.42 2.57
CA ALA A 85 -13.45 8.45 1.16
C ALA A 85 -13.19 7.08 0.52
N LYS A 86 -14.23 6.54 -0.14
CA LYS A 86 -14.12 5.31 -0.94
C LYS A 86 -13.21 5.55 -2.14
N ARG A 87 -12.22 4.67 -2.34
CA ARG A 87 -11.29 4.72 -3.48
C ARG A 87 -11.97 4.37 -4.79
N PHE A 88 -12.84 3.38 -4.78
CA PHE A 88 -13.55 2.91 -5.97
C PHE A 88 -15.03 3.29 -5.92
N VAL A 89 -15.66 3.38 -7.09
CA VAL A 89 -17.12 3.52 -7.18
C VAL A 89 -17.84 2.26 -6.68
N ASP A 90 -17.22 1.09 -6.86
CA ASP A 90 -17.78 -0.20 -6.47
C ASP A 90 -17.44 -0.59 -5.01
N ASP A 91 -18.45 -1.02 -4.25
CA ASP A 91 -18.30 -1.37 -2.84
C ASP A 91 -17.49 -2.66 -2.61
N ASN A 92 -17.53 -3.63 -3.52
CA ASN A 92 -16.75 -4.86 -3.39
C ASN A 92 -15.27 -4.61 -3.70
N LEU A 93 -14.97 -3.73 -4.66
CA LEU A 93 -13.60 -3.24 -4.88
C LEU A 93 -13.06 -2.50 -3.67
N ASN A 94 -13.86 -1.65 -3.00
CA ASN A 94 -13.42 -1.00 -1.76
C ASN A 94 -13.14 -2.03 -0.64
N LYS A 95 -13.95 -3.08 -0.51
CA LYS A 95 -13.67 -4.17 0.46
C LYS A 95 -12.36 -4.90 0.12
N LEU A 96 -12.10 -5.19 -1.15
CA LEU A 96 -10.83 -5.78 -1.59
C LEU A 96 -9.65 -4.86 -1.27
N TRP A 97 -9.82 -3.56 -1.51
CA TRP A 97 -8.81 -2.54 -1.26
C TRP A 97 -8.45 -2.43 0.22
N GLU A 98 -9.43 -2.14 1.06
CA GLU A 98 -9.26 -1.85 2.48
C GLU A 98 -8.76 -3.07 3.25
N ARG A 99 -9.25 -4.27 2.91
CA ARG A 99 -8.92 -5.50 3.65
C ARG A 99 -7.64 -6.17 3.19
N HIS A 100 -7.25 -5.98 1.92
CA HIS A 100 -6.17 -6.76 1.32
C HIS A 100 -5.16 -5.89 0.56
N LEU A 101 -5.54 -5.25 -0.56
CA LEU A 101 -4.58 -4.58 -1.45
C LEU A 101 -3.78 -3.49 -0.74
N LEU A 102 -4.42 -2.63 0.04
CA LEU A 102 -3.74 -1.55 0.77
C LEU A 102 -2.64 -2.10 1.69
N SER A 103 -2.92 -3.19 2.41
CA SER A 103 -1.96 -3.80 3.32
C SER A 103 -0.79 -4.48 2.59
N VAL A 104 -1.07 -5.07 1.42
CA VAL A 104 -0.05 -5.71 0.58
C VAL A 104 0.88 -4.66 -0.01
N LEU A 105 0.33 -3.61 -0.64
CA LEU A 105 1.08 -2.51 -1.23
C LEU A 105 1.91 -1.78 -0.18
N ALA A 106 1.31 -1.44 0.97
CA ALA A 106 2.05 -0.84 2.07
C ALA A 106 3.24 -1.72 2.49
N THR A 107 3.03 -3.03 2.65
CA THR A 107 4.12 -3.96 3.02
C THR A 107 5.23 -3.98 1.97
N LYS A 108 4.88 -3.97 0.67
CA LYS A 108 5.85 -3.95 -0.43
C LYS A 108 6.69 -2.67 -0.41
N ILE A 109 6.05 -1.51 -0.26
CA ILE A 109 6.72 -0.21 -0.13
C ILE A 109 7.62 -0.19 1.10
N TYR A 110 7.17 -0.71 2.24
CA TYR A 110 7.99 -0.80 3.46
C TYR A 110 9.23 -1.67 3.24
N ILE A 111 9.10 -2.84 2.60
CA ILE A 111 10.24 -3.72 2.29
C ILE A 111 11.25 -3.02 1.37
N ALA A 112 10.79 -2.25 0.38
CA ALA A 112 11.65 -1.51 -0.53
C ALA A 112 12.31 -0.28 0.14
N ALA A 113 11.57 0.45 0.97
CA ALA A 113 12.02 1.69 1.59
C ALA A 113 12.98 1.49 2.76
N ILE A 114 12.85 0.39 3.52
CA ILE A 114 13.68 0.15 4.70
C ILE A 114 15.16 0.10 4.36
N PRO A 115 15.66 -0.72 3.41
CA PRO A 115 17.08 -0.73 3.11
C PRO A 115 17.59 0.64 2.64
N ALA A 116 16.77 1.41 1.92
CA ALA A 116 17.12 2.77 1.51
C ALA A 116 17.23 3.75 2.69
N ALA A 117 16.41 3.59 3.74
CA ALA A 117 16.35 4.49 4.89
C ALA A 117 17.27 4.07 6.06
N THR A 118 17.48 2.77 6.28
CA THR A 118 18.24 2.26 7.43
C THR A 118 19.73 2.14 7.17
N TYR A 119 20.18 2.06 5.91
CA TYR A 119 21.59 1.85 5.60
C TYR A 119 22.25 3.13 5.08
N GLN A 120 22.92 3.86 5.98
CA GLN A 120 23.92 4.83 5.55
C GLN A 120 25.17 4.06 5.11
N VAL A 121 25.48 4.11 3.82
CA VAL A 121 26.72 3.51 3.28
C VAL A 121 27.89 4.39 3.70
N SER A 122 28.62 3.96 4.74
CA SER A 122 29.92 4.53 5.13
C SER A 122 31.06 3.68 4.55
N ALA A 123 32.30 4.15 4.62
CA ALA A 123 33.50 3.45 4.15
C ALA A 123 33.73 2.05 4.78
N VAL A 124 32.93 1.66 5.78
CA VAL A 124 33.01 0.41 6.55
C VAL A 124 31.81 -0.54 6.29
N GLY A 125 30.77 -0.12 5.57
CA GLY A 125 29.57 -0.91 5.29
C GLY A 125 28.28 -0.38 5.94
N ALA A 126 27.22 -1.21 5.95
CA ALA A 126 25.89 -0.87 6.45
C ALA A 126 25.79 -0.94 8.00
N THR A 127 25.32 0.14 8.64
CA THR A 127 25.20 0.26 10.10
C THR A 127 23.73 0.27 10.55
N ALA A 128 23.42 -0.31 11.71
CA ALA A 128 22.11 -0.18 12.37
C ALA A 128 22.23 0.65 13.64
N LEU A 129 21.15 1.39 13.94
CA LEU A 129 20.95 2.08 15.20
C LEU A 129 20.57 1.06 16.27
N THR A 130 21.31 1.04 17.37
CA THR A 130 21.02 0.19 18.54
C THR A 130 20.68 1.09 19.73
N ASP A 131 19.68 0.71 20.53
CA ASP A 131 19.20 1.49 21.69
C ASP A 131 20.14 1.46 22.92
N THR A 132 21.31 0.85 22.82
CA THR A 132 22.36 0.95 23.84
C THR A 132 23.24 2.15 23.53
N ASN A 133 23.57 2.95 24.55
CA ASN A 133 24.34 4.21 24.53
C ASN A 133 25.74 4.19 23.85
N ASP A 134 26.08 3.14 23.13
CA ASP A 134 27.29 3.03 22.30
C ASP A 134 26.87 2.95 20.84
N GLY A 135 27.52 3.79 20.02
CA GLY A 135 27.10 4.12 18.67
C GLY A 135 26.91 2.95 17.69
N LEU A 136 26.42 3.34 16.51
CA LEU A 136 26.17 2.54 15.31
C LEU A 136 26.97 1.22 15.24
N ARG A 137 26.27 0.08 15.37
CA ARG A 137 26.85 -1.25 15.15
C ARG A 137 26.64 -1.67 13.69
N GLY A 138 27.68 -2.19 13.05
CA GLY A 138 27.57 -2.82 11.73
C GLY A 138 26.64 -4.03 11.77
N VAL A 139 25.68 -4.12 10.84
CA VAL A 139 24.78 -5.27 10.72
C VAL A 139 25.42 -6.33 9.84
N THR A 140 25.34 -7.60 10.25
CA THR A 140 25.85 -8.69 9.41
C THR A 140 24.88 -8.99 8.26
N LYS A 141 25.40 -9.42 7.10
CA LYS A 141 24.57 -9.82 5.95
C LYS A 141 23.51 -10.87 6.30
N SER A 142 23.81 -11.76 7.26
CA SER A 142 22.89 -12.79 7.75
C SER A 142 21.69 -12.23 8.52
N GLU A 143 21.89 -11.22 9.38
CA GLU A 143 20.80 -10.60 10.13
C GLU A 143 19.86 -9.83 9.19
N ILE A 144 20.42 -9.15 8.18
CA ILE A 144 19.65 -8.49 7.12
C ILE A 144 18.84 -9.52 6.33
N SER A 145 19.47 -10.62 5.92
CA SER A 145 18.79 -11.69 5.17
C SER A 145 17.62 -12.27 5.96
N LEU A 146 17.81 -12.58 7.25
CA LEU A 146 16.74 -13.13 8.09
C LEU A 146 15.56 -12.16 8.25
N LEU A 147 15.83 -10.86 8.41
CA LEU A 147 14.79 -9.84 8.49
C LEU A 147 14.00 -9.74 7.17
N MET A 148 14.72 -9.65 6.04
CA MET A 148 14.12 -9.61 4.70
C MET A 148 13.31 -10.87 4.41
N ASP A 149 13.82 -12.05 4.77
CA ASP A 149 13.11 -13.32 4.63
C ASP A 149 11.82 -13.35 5.45
N SER A 150 11.85 -12.84 6.69
CA SER A 150 10.63 -12.76 7.53
C SER A 150 9.57 -11.84 6.94
N TRP A 151 9.99 -10.73 6.32
CA TRP A 151 9.06 -9.80 5.68
C TRP A 151 8.55 -10.33 4.35
N GLY A 152 9.38 -11.01 3.57
CA GLY A 152 8.97 -11.75 2.38
C GLY A 152 7.90 -12.79 2.70
N GLN A 153 8.05 -13.55 3.80
CA GLN A 153 7.02 -14.49 4.26
C GLN A 153 5.71 -13.79 4.65
N ARG A 154 5.78 -12.65 5.33
CA ARG A 154 4.59 -11.85 5.68
C ARG A 154 3.88 -11.31 4.45
N LEU A 155 4.64 -10.82 3.46
CA LEU A 155 4.11 -10.37 2.17
C LEU A 155 3.42 -11.53 1.47
N PHE A 156 4.08 -12.68 1.35
CA PHE A 156 3.51 -13.89 0.75
C PHE A 156 2.18 -14.28 1.40
N ASN A 157 2.12 -14.34 2.73
CA ASN A 157 0.89 -14.67 3.44
C ASN A 157 -0.24 -13.68 3.13
N LYS A 158 0.04 -12.38 3.13
CA LYS A 158 -0.94 -11.34 2.78
C LYS A 158 -1.45 -11.51 1.33
N VAL A 159 -0.55 -11.78 0.38
CA VAL A 159 -0.90 -12.04 -1.02
C VAL A 159 -1.75 -13.30 -1.15
N GLN A 160 -1.44 -14.38 -0.43
CA GLN A 160 -2.27 -15.59 -0.46
C GLN A 160 -3.67 -15.35 0.12
N HIS A 161 -3.78 -14.59 1.21
CA HIS A 161 -5.08 -14.20 1.76
C HIS A 161 -5.89 -13.37 0.77
N MET A 162 -5.25 -12.43 0.06
CA MET A 162 -5.87 -11.65 -1.01
C MET A 162 -6.37 -12.54 -2.15
N LYS A 163 -5.53 -13.43 -2.68
CA LYS A 163 -5.91 -14.37 -3.76
C LYS A 163 -7.09 -15.24 -3.36
N ASN A 164 -7.10 -15.75 -2.12
CA ASN A 164 -8.22 -16.51 -1.58
C ASN A 164 -9.49 -15.68 -1.47
N TYR A 165 -9.40 -14.40 -1.11
CA TYR A 165 -10.55 -13.50 -1.09
C TYR A 165 -11.09 -13.25 -2.49
N ILE A 166 -10.22 -12.96 -3.47
CA ILE A 166 -10.61 -12.74 -4.88
C ILE A 166 -11.31 -13.98 -5.42
N ASN A 167 -10.71 -15.18 -5.26
CA ASN A 167 -11.30 -16.43 -5.73
C ASN A 167 -12.69 -16.72 -5.15
N LYS A 168 -12.94 -16.32 -3.89
CA LYS A 168 -14.24 -16.50 -3.23
C LYS A 168 -15.30 -15.50 -3.67
N ASN A 169 -14.90 -14.35 -4.19
CA ASN A 169 -15.79 -13.25 -4.54
C ASN A 169 -15.71 -12.90 -6.03
N ILE A 170 -15.17 -13.81 -6.86
CA ILE A 170 -14.87 -13.53 -8.27
C ILE A 170 -16.10 -13.04 -9.04
N ASP A 171 -17.28 -13.64 -8.77
CA ASP A 171 -18.55 -13.28 -9.41
C ASP A 171 -19.10 -11.91 -9.01
N THR A 172 -18.53 -11.30 -7.96
CA THR A 172 -19.00 -10.01 -7.40
C THR A 172 -17.95 -8.92 -7.50
N LEU A 173 -16.74 -9.26 -7.92
CA LEU A 173 -15.62 -8.33 -8.09
C LEU A 173 -15.53 -7.92 -9.56
N PRO A 174 -15.97 -6.70 -9.93
CA PRO A 174 -15.73 -6.21 -11.27
C PRO A 174 -14.21 -6.16 -11.52
N CYS A 175 -13.78 -6.29 -12.77
CA CYS A 175 -12.38 -6.42 -13.21
C CYS A 175 -11.76 -7.81 -13.13
N PHE A 176 -12.45 -8.80 -12.54
CA PHE A 176 -11.98 -10.18 -12.46
C PHE A 176 -12.79 -11.17 -13.33
N ASP A 177 -13.76 -10.66 -14.10
CA ASP A 177 -14.72 -11.47 -14.88
C ASP A 177 -14.13 -12.09 -16.18
N TYR A 178 -13.06 -11.51 -16.74
CA TYR A 178 -12.46 -11.94 -18.03
C TYR A 178 -11.51 -13.13 -17.95
N LEU A 179 -11.62 -13.96 -16.90
CA LEU A 179 -10.63 -15.00 -16.59
C LEU A 179 -11.09 -16.43 -16.91
N THR A 180 -12.16 -16.56 -17.70
CA THR A 180 -12.73 -17.85 -18.14
C THR A 180 -12.22 -18.31 -19.52
N GLY A 181 -11.19 -17.65 -20.07
CA GLY A 181 -10.44 -18.12 -21.24
C GLY A 181 -9.23 -18.96 -20.82
N CYS A 182 -9.05 -20.14 -21.43
CA CYS A 182 -7.90 -21.01 -21.17
C CYS A 182 -6.57 -20.24 -21.30
N GLY A 183 -5.95 -19.92 -20.15
CA GLY A 183 -4.57 -19.41 -20.08
C GLY A 183 -4.39 -18.03 -19.48
N ASN A 184 -5.45 -17.24 -19.25
CA ASN A 184 -5.33 -15.93 -18.62
C ASN A 184 -6.12 -15.89 -17.31
N SER A 185 -5.47 -16.26 -16.20
CA SER A 185 -5.99 -16.02 -14.86
C SER A 185 -5.47 -14.65 -14.40
N GLY A 186 -6.36 -13.72 -14.07
CA GLY A 186 -6.05 -12.40 -13.51
C GLY A 186 -5.45 -12.49 -12.11
N ILE A 187 -5.24 -13.71 -11.62
CA ILE A 187 -4.30 -14.04 -10.58
C ILE A 187 -3.15 -14.80 -11.23
N ARG A 188 -1.94 -14.25 -11.18
CA ARG A 188 -0.73 -14.97 -11.60
C ARG A 188 -0.27 -15.87 -10.45
N ASN A 189 -0.15 -17.17 -10.72
CA ASN A 189 0.54 -18.07 -9.81
C ASN A 189 2.03 -17.74 -9.89
N GLU A 190 2.59 -17.36 -8.75
CA GLU A 190 4.02 -17.09 -8.62
C GLU A 190 4.77 -18.35 -9.10
N LYS A 191 5.60 -18.24 -10.14
CA LYS A 191 6.69 -19.20 -10.28
C LYS A 191 7.54 -18.95 -9.06
N LYS A 192 7.57 -19.91 -8.13
CA LYS A 192 8.39 -19.91 -6.91
C LYS A 192 9.88 -19.84 -7.27
N GLY A 193 10.34 -18.72 -7.79
CA GLY A 193 11.72 -18.33 -7.89
C GLY A 193 11.96 -17.47 -6.68
N SER A 194 12.67 -17.99 -5.69
CA SER A 194 13.15 -17.19 -4.57
C SER A 194 13.71 -15.88 -5.12
N THR A 195 13.07 -14.75 -4.81
CA THR A 195 13.65 -13.43 -5.04
C THR A 195 14.84 -13.30 -4.09
N LYS A 196 15.93 -13.99 -4.43
CA LYS A 196 17.24 -13.76 -3.84
C LYS A 196 17.63 -12.39 -4.35
N ILE A 197 17.45 -11.38 -3.50
CA ILE A 197 18.04 -10.07 -3.70
C ILE A 197 19.55 -10.29 -3.59
N TYR A 198 20.21 -10.46 -4.74
CA TYR A 198 21.65 -10.47 -4.81
C TYR A 198 22.13 -9.03 -4.66
N PHE A 199 22.63 -8.70 -3.48
CA PHE A 199 23.52 -7.54 -3.35
C PHE A 199 24.81 -7.89 -4.08
N LEU A 200 24.98 -7.36 -5.29
CA LEU A 200 26.28 -7.28 -5.96
C LEU A 200 27.19 -6.33 -5.16
#